data_AF-A0A4R7PA91-F1
#
_entry.id   AF-A0A4R7PA91-F1
#
_cell.length_a   1.000
_cell.length_b   1.000
_cell.length_c   1.000
_cell.angle_alpha   90.00
_cell.angle_beta   90.00
_cell.angle_gamma   90.00
#
_symmetry.space_group_name_H-M   'P 1'
#
loop_
_entity.id
_entity.type
_entity.pdbx_description
1 polymer ?
#
loop_
_entity_poly.entity_id
_entity_poly.type
_entity_poly.pdbx_seq_one_letter_code
_entity_poly.pdbx_strand_id
1 'polypeptide(L)'
;MKLTEILSPERVVSGAAVTSKKKALEELSNLLATGAANLGNGEVFNSLTGREKLGSTGLGHGVAIPHGRVAGVDRSVGAFMRVKHPVDYDSHDGNPVDLIFGLLVPQTATEAHLKHLAAVAEMFSDDAFCSKLRAAQDSASLYALLSGYTPSR
;
A
#
# COMPACT_ATOMS: atom_id res chain seq x y z
N MET A 1 13.09 7.40 6.87
CA MET A 1 12.09 6.53 7.51
C MET A 1 12.54 5.09 7.30
N LYS A 2 12.40 4.20 8.28
CA LYS A 2 12.57 2.76 8.04
C LYS A 2 11.21 2.15 7.80
N LEU A 3 10.99 1.52 6.64
CA LEU A 3 9.67 0.94 6.31
C LEU A 3 9.24 -0.16 7.31
N THR A 4 10.22 -0.81 7.94
CA THR A 4 10.02 -1.78 9.03
C THR A 4 9.30 -1.22 10.26
N GLU A 5 9.21 0.11 10.41
CA GLU A 5 8.43 0.75 11.48
C GLU A 5 6.92 0.64 11.26
N ILE A 6 6.47 0.44 10.01
CA ILE A 6 5.05 0.39 9.65
C ILE A 6 4.65 -0.92 8.97
N LEU A 7 5.60 -1.64 8.36
CA LEU A 7 5.37 -2.85 7.59
C LEU A 7 6.03 -4.07 8.26
N SER A 8 5.30 -5.19 8.32
CA SER A 8 5.81 -6.48 8.78
C SER A 8 5.67 -7.54 7.68
N PRO A 9 6.43 -8.66 7.75
CA PRO A 9 6.39 -9.71 6.73
C PRO A 9 4.99 -10.27 6.47
N GLU A 10 4.15 -10.36 7.50
CA GLU A 10 2.81 -10.93 7.46
C GLU A 10 1.82 -10.05 6.67
N ARG A 11 2.15 -8.76 6.48
CA ARG A 11 1.36 -7.81 5.69
C ARG A 11 1.93 -7.59 4.28
N VAL A 12 2.74 -8.53 3.80
CA VAL A 12 3.29 -8.55 2.45
C VAL A 12 2.79 -9.79 1.71
N VAL A 13 2.09 -9.57 0.60
CA VAL A 13 1.50 -10.65 -0.21
C VAL A 13 2.02 -10.63 -1.64
N SER A 14 2.60 -11.75 -2.08
CA SER A 14 2.89 -12.02 -3.49
C SER A 14 1.70 -12.71 -4.16
N GLY A 15 1.29 -12.21 -5.32
CA GLY A 15 0.34 -12.90 -6.19
C GLY A 15 -1.10 -12.88 -5.69
N ALA A 16 -1.52 -11.80 -5.03
CA ALA A 16 -2.91 -11.63 -4.59
C ALA A 16 -3.87 -11.77 -5.78
N ALA A 17 -4.87 -12.66 -5.64
CA ALA A 17 -5.84 -12.97 -6.67
C ALA A 17 -7.09 -12.09 -6.52
N VAL A 18 -7.03 -10.88 -7.07
CA VAL A 18 -8.13 -9.92 -7.05
C VAL A 18 -8.58 -9.59 -8.48
N THR A 19 -9.87 -9.29 -8.64
CA THR A 19 -10.52 -9.16 -9.96
C THR A 19 -11.02 -7.74 -10.26
N SER A 20 -10.92 -6.82 -9.31
CA SER A 20 -11.39 -5.44 -9.44
C SER A 20 -10.74 -4.53 -8.41
N LYS A 21 -10.77 -3.22 -8.65
CA LYS A 21 -10.32 -2.20 -7.70
C LYS A 21 -10.95 -2.34 -6.32
N LYS A 22 -12.26 -2.60 -6.27
CA LYS A 22 -12.98 -2.86 -5.02
C LYS A 22 -12.42 -4.07 -4.27
N LYS A 23 -12.17 -5.18 -4.98
CA LYS A 23 -11.60 -6.39 -4.39
C LYS A 23 -10.15 -6.20 -3.94
N ALA A 24 -9.37 -5.42 -4.67
CA ALA A 24 -8.05 -5.00 -4.22
C ALA A 24 -8.12 -4.21 -2.90
N LEU A 25 -8.98 -3.19 -2.82
CA LEU A 25 -9.16 -2.42 -1.60
C LEU A 25 -9.67 -3.26 -0.42
N GLU A 26 -10.57 -4.22 -0.66
CA GLU A 26 -11.08 -5.15 0.36
C GLU A 26 -9.93 -6.02 0.93
N GLU A 27 -9.13 -6.63 0.05
CA GLU A 27 -8.00 -7.46 0.46
C GLU A 27 -6.92 -6.66 1.19
N LEU A 28 -6.59 -5.49 0.67
CA LEU A 28 -5.64 -4.57 1.30
C LEU A 28 -6.12 -4.14 2.70
N SER A 29 -7.43 -3.95 2.87
CA SER A 29 -8.03 -3.61 4.16
C SER A 29 -7.91 -4.73 5.17
N ASN A 30 -8.09 -5.99 4.73
CA ASN A 30 -7.88 -7.17 5.58
C ASN A 30 -6.43 -7.21 6.07
N LEU A 31 -5.45 -6.99 5.19
CA LEU A 31 -4.03 -6.98 5.56
C LEU A 31 -3.72 -5.87 6.55
N LEU A 32 -4.18 -4.65 6.29
CA LEU A 32 -3.94 -3.49 7.17
C LEU A 32 -4.56 -3.68 8.56
N ALA A 33 -5.77 -4.24 8.64
CA ALA A 33 -6.45 -4.49 9.91
C ALA A 33 -5.64 -5.42 10.85
N THR A 34 -4.85 -6.36 10.31
CA THR A 34 -3.97 -7.23 11.13
C THR A 34 -2.91 -6.44 11.90
N GLY A 35 -2.54 -5.25 11.44
CA GLY A 35 -1.62 -4.34 12.13
C GLY A 35 -2.31 -3.27 12.99
N ALA A 36 -3.65 -3.24 13.01
CA ALA A 36 -4.47 -2.25 13.68
C ALA A 36 -5.48 -2.95 14.61
N ALA A 37 -5.00 -3.45 15.75
CA ALA A 37 -5.75 -4.34 16.65
C ALA A 37 -7.15 -3.84 17.09
N ASN A 38 -7.39 -2.52 17.07
CA ASN A 38 -8.65 -1.92 17.49
C ASN A 38 -9.61 -1.61 16.33
N LEU A 39 -9.28 -1.99 15.10
CA LEU A 39 -10.08 -1.68 13.91
C LEU A 39 -10.60 -2.93 13.23
N GLY A 40 -11.87 -2.89 12.86
CA GLY A 40 -12.45 -3.90 11.98
C GLY A 40 -12.09 -3.65 10.50
N ASN A 41 -12.03 -4.72 9.71
CA ASN A 41 -11.76 -4.65 8.26
C ASN A 41 -12.71 -3.68 7.53
N GLY A 42 -13.98 -3.60 7.96
CA GLY A 42 -14.97 -2.70 7.39
C GLY A 42 -14.65 -1.21 7.61
N GLU A 43 -14.10 -0.85 8.77
CA GLU A 43 -13.69 0.53 9.07
C GLU A 43 -12.50 0.95 8.22
N VAL A 44 -11.51 0.05 8.10
CA VAL A 44 -10.35 0.24 7.23
C VAL A 44 -10.79 0.40 5.77
N PHE A 45 -11.65 -0.49 5.28
CA PHE A 45 -12.16 -0.44 3.91
C PHE A 45 -12.94 0.83 3.63
N ASN A 46 -13.78 1.28 4.56
CA ASN A 46 -14.52 2.53 4.43
C ASN A 46 -13.58 3.74 4.39
N SER A 47 -12.50 3.73 5.18
CA SER A 47 -11.49 4.79 5.16
C SER A 47 -10.77 4.86 3.80
N LEU A 48 -10.29 3.72 3.30
CA LEU A 48 -9.60 3.66 2.00
C LEU A 48 -10.51 4.04 0.84
N THR A 49 -11.71 3.45 0.77
CA THR A 49 -12.67 3.76 -0.30
C THR A 49 -13.20 5.19 -0.21
N GLY A 50 -13.36 5.73 1.00
CA GLY A 50 -13.69 7.13 1.21
C GLY A 50 -12.65 8.06 0.60
N ARG A 51 -11.36 7.77 0.81
CA ARG A 51 -10.26 8.51 0.18
C ARG A 51 -10.23 8.33 -1.33
N GLU A 52 -10.41 7.10 -1.82
CA GLU A 52 -10.36 6.75 -3.25
C GLU A 52 -11.43 7.49 -4.06
N LYS A 53 -12.61 7.73 -3.47
CA LYS A 53 -13.71 8.49 -4.11
C LYS A 53 -13.38 9.95 -4.40
N LEU A 54 -12.40 10.54 -3.72
CA LEU A 54 -11.96 11.91 -3.97
C LEU A 54 -11.07 12.01 -5.22
N GLY A 55 -10.60 10.87 -5.72
CA GLY A 55 -9.68 10.78 -6.85
C GLY A 55 -8.78 9.57 -6.66
N SER A 56 -8.45 8.92 -7.79
CA SER A 56 -7.65 7.70 -7.80
C SER A 56 -6.35 7.86 -7.02
N THR A 57 -5.98 6.83 -6.27
CA THR A 57 -4.67 6.74 -5.61
C THR A 57 -3.62 6.00 -6.43
N GLY A 58 -3.92 5.72 -7.71
CA GLY A 58 -2.95 5.26 -8.69
C GLY A 58 -1.90 6.34 -8.97
N LEU A 59 -0.62 5.99 -8.85
CA LEU A 59 0.51 6.86 -9.20
C LEU A 59 0.88 6.81 -10.69
N GLY A 60 0.27 5.87 -11.42
CA GLY A 60 0.71 5.48 -12.75
C GLY A 60 1.79 4.40 -12.71
N HIS A 61 2.26 3.97 -13.88
CA HIS A 61 3.30 2.95 -14.04
C HIS A 61 3.00 1.63 -13.29
N GLY A 62 1.71 1.30 -13.15
CA GLY A 62 1.24 0.09 -12.47
C GLY A 62 1.29 0.12 -10.95
N VAL A 63 1.40 1.30 -10.34
CA VAL A 63 1.45 1.47 -8.87
C VAL A 63 0.20 2.17 -8.35
N ALA A 64 -0.31 1.71 -7.20
CA ALA A 64 -1.23 2.50 -6.37
C ALA A 64 -0.75 2.58 -4.91
N ILE A 65 -1.10 3.69 -4.25
CA ILE A 65 -0.82 3.91 -2.82
C ILE A 65 -2.09 4.24 -2.00
N PRO A 66 -3.05 3.31 -1.88
CA PRO A 66 -4.30 3.58 -1.16
C PRO A 66 -4.02 3.92 0.29
N HIS A 67 -4.60 5.02 0.78
CA HIS A 67 -4.32 5.50 2.13
C HIS A 67 -5.57 6.04 2.81
N GLY A 68 -5.59 5.98 4.14
CA GLY A 68 -6.74 6.35 4.92
C GLY A 68 -6.36 6.87 6.30
N ARG A 69 -7.17 7.82 6.80
CA ARG A 69 -7.12 8.25 8.21
C ARG A 69 -8.14 7.43 9.00
N VAL A 70 -7.75 6.90 10.13
CA VAL A 70 -8.62 6.09 11.00
C VAL A 70 -8.41 6.46 12.47
N ALA A 71 -9.49 6.41 13.25
CA ALA A 71 -9.42 6.47 14.70
C ALA A 71 -8.85 5.14 15.25
N GLY A 72 -8.45 5.10 16.52
CA GLY A 72 -8.08 3.83 17.18
C GLY A 72 -6.71 3.25 16.80
N VAL A 73 -5.91 3.94 15.98
CA VAL A 73 -4.49 3.63 15.75
C VAL A 73 -3.62 4.80 16.19
N ASP A 74 -2.55 4.48 16.92
CA ASP A 74 -1.59 5.48 17.43
C ASP A 74 -0.39 5.69 16.49
N ARG A 75 -0.18 4.76 15.55
CA ARG A 75 0.96 4.73 14.62
C ARG A 75 0.49 4.38 13.22
N SER A 76 1.28 4.75 12.23
CA SER A 76 1.06 4.32 10.85
C SER A 76 1.14 2.81 10.71
N VAL A 77 0.27 2.23 9.89
CA VAL A 77 0.27 0.80 9.56
C VAL A 77 0.35 0.67 8.04
N GLY A 78 1.33 -0.09 7.57
CA GLY A 78 1.54 -0.38 6.16
C GLY A 78 1.20 -1.83 5.81
N ALA A 79 0.74 -2.04 4.58
CA ALA A 79 0.62 -3.34 3.94
C ALA A 79 1.01 -3.23 2.47
N PHE A 80 1.54 -4.31 1.90
CA PHE A 80 1.88 -4.36 0.48
C PHE A 80 1.32 -5.63 -0.15
N MET A 81 0.80 -5.49 -1.35
CA MET A 81 0.45 -6.63 -2.19
C MET A 81 0.87 -6.41 -3.63
N ARG A 82 1.47 -7.43 -4.22
CA ARG A 82 1.59 -7.56 -5.67
C ARG A 82 0.47 -8.45 -6.17
N VAL A 83 -0.38 -7.95 -7.05
CA VAL A 83 -1.52 -8.73 -7.58
C VAL A 83 -1.09 -9.58 -8.77
N LYS A 84 -1.72 -10.75 -8.94
CA LYS A 84 -1.37 -11.70 -10.01
C LYS A 84 -1.74 -11.20 -11.40
N HIS A 85 -2.87 -10.51 -11.49
CA HIS A 85 -3.39 -9.92 -12.71
C HIS A 85 -3.57 -8.42 -12.46
N PRO A 86 -2.93 -7.54 -13.26
CA PRO A 86 -3.08 -6.10 -13.10
C PRO A 86 -4.55 -5.70 -13.13
N VAL A 87 -4.94 -4.81 -12.22
CA VAL A 87 -6.32 -4.39 -12.01
C VAL A 87 -6.53 -3.00 -12.59
N ASP A 88 -7.62 -2.81 -13.33
CA ASP A 88 -8.06 -1.45 -13.69
C ASP A 88 -8.33 -0.64 -12.41
N TYR A 89 -7.53 0.40 -12.22
CA TYR A 89 -7.47 1.18 -10.98
C TYR A 89 -7.87 2.65 -11.20
N ASP A 90 -8.39 3.01 -12.38
CA ASP A 90 -8.63 4.41 -12.75
C ASP A 90 -7.37 5.30 -12.59
N SER A 91 -6.19 4.74 -12.89
CA SER A 91 -4.91 5.49 -12.84
C SER A 91 -4.94 6.66 -13.83
N HIS A 92 -4.27 7.76 -13.51
CA HIS A 92 -4.25 8.96 -14.37
C HIS A 92 -3.64 8.72 -15.76
N ASP A 93 -2.74 7.73 -15.88
CA ASP A 93 -2.10 7.30 -17.11
C ASP A 93 -2.87 6.18 -17.84
N GLY A 94 -3.99 5.73 -17.28
CA GLY A 94 -4.81 4.62 -17.79
C GLY A 94 -4.18 3.23 -17.62
N ASN A 95 -3.01 3.11 -16.99
CA ASN A 95 -2.37 1.81 -16.81
C ASN A 95 -3.00 1.03 -15.65
N PRO A 96 -3.23 -0.29 -15.83
CA PRO A 96 -3.68 -1.14 -14.75
C PRO A 96 -2.58 -1.31 -13.69
N VAL A 97 -2.98 -1.54 -12.44
CA VAL A 97 -2.10 -1.57 -11.28
C VAL A 97 -1.78 -3.00 -10.86
N ASP A 98 -0.50 -3.30 -10.66
CA ASP A 98 -0.02 -4.58 -10.16
C ASP A 98 0.70 -4.50 -8.81
N LEU A 99 1.22 -3.33 -8.43
CA LEU A 99 1.86 -3.06 -7.15
C LEU A 99 1.00 -2.12 -6.30
N ILE A 100 0.60 -2.56 -5.11
CA ILE A 100 -0.31 -1.79 -4.25
C ILE A 100 0.26 -1.70 -2.84
N PHE A 101 0.53 -0.48 -2.38
CA PHE A 101 0.96 -0.21 -1.01
C PHE A 101 -0.12 0.55 -0.23
N GLY A 102 -0.69 -0.10 0.78
CA GLY A 102 -1.69 0.48 1.66
C GLY A 102 -1.06 1.20 2.85
N LEU A 103 -1.60 2.36 3.22
CA LEU A 103 -1.17 3.10 4.41
C LEU A 103 -2.34 3.60 5.26
N LEU A 104 -2.43 3.13 6.49
CA LEU A 104 -3.27 3.75 7.52
C LEU A 104 -2.43 4.72 8.35
N VAL A 105 -3.03 5.86 8.67
CA VAL A 105 -2.45 6.83 9.60
C VAL A 105 -3.50 7.24 10.64
N PRO A 106 -3.06 7.65 11.85
CA PRO A 106 -3.97 8.15 12.88
C PRO A 106 -4.87 9.29 12.38
N GLN A 107 -6.08 9.42 12.91
CA GLN A 107 -7.01 10.49 12.54
C GLN A 107 -6.40 11.88 12.76
N THR A 108 -5.69 12.05 13.89
CA THR A 108 -4.92 13.24 14.27
C THR A 108 -3.55 13.32 13.60
N ALA A 109 -3.34 12.59 12.49
CA ALA A 109 -2.04 12.47 11.84
C ALA A 109 -1.37 13.83 11.62
N THR A 110 -0.24 13.99 12.31
CA THR A 110 0.72 15.09 12.22
C THR A 110 1.55 15.04 10.94
N GLU A 111 2.36 16.08 10.69
CA GLU A 111 3.32 16.11 9.58
C GLU A 111 4.22 14.87 9.49
N ALA A 112 4.57 14.26 10.62
CA ALA A 112 5.39 13.05 10.64
C ALA A 112 4.76 11.89 9.85
N HIS A 113 3.43 11.76 9.90
CA HIS A 113 2.71 10.72 9.16
C HIS A 113 2.64 11.02 7.66
N LEU A 114 2.52 12.29 7.28
CA LEU A 114 2.56 12.69 5.87
C LEU A 114 3.94 12.43 5.25
N LYS A 115 5.02 12.52 6.05
CA LYS A 115 6.36 12.11 5.61
C LYS A 115 6.44 10.62 5.29
N HIS A 116 5.68 9.75 5.96
CA HIS A 116 5.60 8.33 5.59
C HIS A 116 4.96 8.14 4.22
N LEU A 117 3.84 8.83 3.95
CA LEU A 117 3.17 8.76 2.66
C LEU A 117 4.09 9.26 1.53
N ALA A 118 4.77 10.39 1.74
CA ALA A 118 5.72 10.93 0.77
C ALA A 118 6.88 9.98 0.50
N ALA A 119 7.48 9.38 1.55
CA ALA A 119 8.57 8.42 1.40
C ALA A 119 8.14 7.15 0.65
N VAL A 120 6.91 6.67 0.88
CA VAL A 120 6.34 5.55 0.12
C VAL A 120 6.14 5.95 -1.34
N ALA A 121 5.55 7.12 -1.62
CA ALA A 121 5.34 7.59 -2.99
C ALA A 121 6.68 7.73 -3.77
N GLU A 122 7.70 8.29 -3.13
CA GLU A 122 9.06 8.40 -3.67
C GLU A 122 9.67 7.03 -3.96
N MET A 123 9.56 6.08 -3.01
CA MET A 123 10.04 4.70 -3.19
C MET A 123 9.42 4.03 -4.43
N PHE A 124 8.12 4.19 -4.64
CA PHE A 124 7.44 3.57 -5.78
C PHE A 124 7.53 4.38 -7.09
N SER A 125 8.15 5.54 -7.06
CA SER A 125 8.52 6.30 -8.26
C SER A 125 9.88 5.87 -8.83
N ASP A 126 10.64 5.01 -8.12
CA ASP A 126 11.86 4.39 -8.64
C ASP A 126 11.50 3.17 -9.51
N ASP A 127 11.58 3.34 -10.84
CA ASP A 127 11.28 2.29 -11.83
C ASP A 127 12.14 1.04 -11.68
N ALA A 128 13.41 1.20 -11.30
CA ALA A 128 14.32 0.07 -11.11
C ALA A 128 13.92 -0.74 -9.87
N PHE A 129 13.47 -0.06 -8.82
CA PHE A 129 12.93 -0.71 -7.63
C PHE A 129 11.60 -1.41 -7.91
N CYS A 130 10.65 -0.75 -8.58
CA CYS A 130 9.39 -1.35 -9.00
C CYS A 130 9.61 -2.61 -9.88
N SER A 131 10.60 -2.56 -10.78
CA SER A 131 10.98 -3.72 -11.59
C SER A 131 11.50 -4.89 -10.74
N LYS A 132 12.30 -4.62 -9.70
CA LYS A 132 12.76 -5.67 -8.75
C LYS A 132 11.58 -6.27 -7.99
N LEU A 133 10.62 -5.47 -7.55
CA LEU A 133 9.40 -5.97 -6.89
C LEU A 133 8.58 -6.88 -7.82
N ARG A 134 8.47 -6.53 -9.11
CA ARG A 134 7.79 -7.38 -10.10
C ARG A 134 8.52 -8.70 -10.37
N ALA A 135 9.86 -8.71 -10.26
CA ALA A 135 10.67 -9.91 -10.47
C ALA A 135 10.78 -10.82 -9.23
N ALA A 136 10.40 -10.35 -8.04
CA ALA A 136 10.47 -11.14 -6.80
C ALA A 136 9.63 -12.42 -6.89
N GLN A 137 10.09 -13.52 -6.30
CA GLN A 137 9.41 -14.82 -6.46
C GLN A 137 8.29 -15.03 -5.42
N ASP A 138 8.44 -14.47 -4.22
CA ASP A 138 7.54 -14.72 -3.10
C ASP A 138 7.40 -13.51 -2.16
N SER A 139 6.52 -13.62 -1.17
CA SER A 139 6.28 -12.57 -0.17
C SER A 139 7.51 -12.25 0.66
N ALA A 140 8.35 -13.25 0.96
CA ALA A 140 9.56 -13.04 1.76
C ALA A 140 10.58 -12.17 1.01
N SER A 141 10.78 -12.45 -0.29
CA SER A 141 11.62 -11.68 -1.19
C SER A 141 11.11 -10.26 -1.36
N LEU A 142 9.78 -10.08 -1.50
CA LEU A 142 9.15 -8.77 -1.54
C LEU A 142 9.41 -7.98 -0.25
N TYR A 143 9.21 -8.60 0.92
CA TYR A 143 9.45 -7.94 2.20
C TYR A 143 10.92 -7.55 2.36
N ALA A 144 11.86 -8.42 1.96
CA ALA A 144 13.29 -8.12 2.01
C ALA A 144 13.66 -6.91 1.14
N LEU A 145 13.11 -6.82 -0.08
CA LEU A 145 13.31 -5.65 -0.97
C LEU A 145 12.72 -4.37 -0.36
N LEU A 146 11.49 -4.42 0.14
CA LEU A 146 10.78 -3.29 0.73
C LEU A 146 11.47 -2.76 2.00
N SER A 147 11.87 -3.67 2.90
CA SER A 147 12.55 -3.33 4.16
C SER A 147 13.99 -2.86 3.96
N GLY A 148 14.64 -3.31 2.88
CA GLY A 148 16.00 -2.94 2.50
C GLY A 148 16.11 -1.78 1.52
N TYR A 149 15.00 -1.13 1.14
CA TYR A 149 15.05 -0.03 0.17
C TYR A 149 15.88 1.15 0.67
N THR A 150 16.77 1.62 -0.20
CA THR A 150 17.53 2.86 -0.03
C THR A 150 17.31 3.71 -1.27
N PRO A 151 16.88 4.98 -1.15
CA PRO A 151 16.71 5.85 -2.30
C PRO A 151 17.97 5.90 -3.16
N SER A 152 17.79 5.72 -4.46
CA SER A 152 18.82 5.99 -5.46
C SER A 152 19.18 7.49 -5.35
N ARG A 153 20.45 7.80 -5.07
CA ARG A 153 20.94 9.19 -4.93
C ARG A 153 20.84 9.98 -6.22
#